data_AF-A0AAQ1C9U0-F1
#
_entry.id   AF-A0AAQ1C9U0-F1
#
_cell.length_a   1.000
_cell.length_b   1.000
_cell.length_c   1.000
_cell.angle_alpha   90.00
_cell.angle_beta   90.00
_cell.angle_gamma   90.00
#
_symmetry.space_group_name_H-M   'P 1'
#
loop_
_entity.id
_entity.type
_entity.pdbx_description
1 polymer ?
#
loop_
_entity_poly.entity_id
_entity_poly.type
_entity_poly.pdbx_seq_one_letter_code
_entity_poly.pdbx_strand_id
1 'polypeptide(L)'
;MMESVTPRELARLFDSTHQLLKLYHHKNKWPQIYPLLNNLAERYYLIYQACPKGLQAQLSLYVSDYGYTTNLVVNQCVLACVLCRALNYNQAISEQIIATCLANYLCVQSQSNKLACAQTLTAQDKKLWQCRHQLAVKLLHASGPMTLSVQHILARLNKYKQALLSAPKTMIYDGATTLVALANIIAMNITYRQTGEHISLHKALADIYLRTPNEFAQKAIKNFIAHTGSYLPASEVNYAEQSLIYLATDDRARHILVDVSRPEKVRWHRVKATLNTFEKQRACSDNRLLYTVWFSDNINFAHPEDIAKSQRQKYLNLIRQLKISKEYSFSSLNKLLSPFPELILQLTLAVKPYNKEHQRAKDLRHCLSMVGYDNAPAIIQKVLFQRLVATISHPLELHIVKRLENIAVIIQAFFKHSTIQQFEQVTLPLYAYCVFLCENHATALSRKTLFEQAESNIVSAPLACLFGVSAIDQTSINEYLTQLLGDNPWTGYLLNSEQKEKQQLSIEEKHWIAIKLFAHYVFQPNAVFSSWQEQIMAQSLNLVGWQSKADFYSYLQTCEFADNF
;
A
#
# COMPACT_ATOMS: atom_id res chain seq x y z
N MET A 1 13.79 3.18 19.70
CA MET A 1 13.47 4.45 20.38
C MET A 1 13.39 5.52 19.29
N MET A 2 12.22 6.12 19.05
CA MET A 2 12.12 7.28 18.14
C MET A 2 12.80 8.46 18.83
N GLU A 3 13.81 9.05 18.21
CA GLU A 3 14.25 10.40 18.58
C GLU A 3 13.02 11.33 18.54
N SER A 4 12.85 12.17 19.55
CA SER A 4 11.74 13.11 19.61
C SER A 4 11.87 14.10 18.44
N VAL A 5 10.92 14.08 17.50
CA VAL A 5 10.93 14.96 16.33
C VAL A 5 10.91 16.43 16.78
N THR A 6 11.85 17.23 16.28
CA THR A 6 12.05 18.64 16.67
C THR A 6 11.72 19.63 15.54
N PRO A 7 11.50 20.94 15.85
CA PRO A 7 11.40 22.00 14.84
C PRO A 7 12.57 22.02 13.84
N ARG A 8 13.77 21.67 14.30
CA ARG A 8 14.99 21.62 13.47
C ARG A 8 14.90 20.56 12.39
N GLU A 9 14.16 19.48 12.60
CA GLU A 9 14.00 18.43 11.60
C GLU A 9 13.14 18.87 10.42
N LEU A 10 12.09 19.68 10.64
CA LEU A 10 11.32 20.28 9.54
C LEU A 10 12.19 21.19 8.68
N ALA A 11 13.02 22.05 9.30
CA ALA A 11 13.94 22.91 8.57
C ALA A 11 14.99 22.09 7.78
N ARG A 12 15.61 21.08 8.44
CA ARG A 12 16.57 20.18 7.80
C ARG A 12 15.98 19.43 6.63
N LEU A 13 14.69 19.12 6.64
CA LEU A 13 14.01 18.44 5.54
C LEU A 13 13.97 19.31 4.27
N PHE A 14 13.73 20.62 4.41
CA PHE A 14 13.84 21.56 3.28
C PHE A 14 15.27 21.67 2.76
N ASP A 15 16.24 21.88 3.64
CA ASP A 15 17.66 21.96 3.28
C ASP A 15 18.13 20.69 2.56
N SER A 16 17.81 19.53 3.10
CA SER A 16 18.22 18.24 2.55
C SER A 16 17.52 17.98 1.21
N THR A 17 16.24 18.34 1.07
CA THR A 17 15.51 18.26 -0.21
C THR A 17 16.16 19.18 -1.26
N HIS A 18 16.52 20.40 -0.87
CA HIS A 18 17.19 21.35 -1.75
C HIS A 18 18.57 20.85 -2.19
N GLN A 19 19.35 20.31 -1.26
CA GLN A 19 20.66 19.70 -1.53
C GLN A 19 20.54 18.51 -2.48
N LEU A 20 19.59 17.60 -2.24
CA LEU A 20 19.33 16.44 -3.11
C LEU A 20 19.12 16.89 -4.57
N LEU A 21 18.27 17.90 -4.81
CA LEU A 21 17.99 18.39 -6.16
C LEU A 21 19.23 18.98 -6.86
N LYS A 22 20.19 19.53 -6.11
CA LYS A 22 21.45 20.05 -6.64
C LYS A 22 22.47 18.95 -7.00
N LEU A 23 22.37 17.75 -6.40
CA LEU A 23 23.34 16.67 -6.61
C LEU A 23 23.41 16.19 -8.06
N TYR A 24 22.33 16.31 -8.84
CA TYR A 24 22.31 15.90 -10.25
C TYR A 24 23.42 16.57 -11.06
N HIS A 25 23.74 17.84 -10.76
CA HIS A 25 24.77 18.60 -11.46
C HIS A 25 26.21 18.18 -11.09
N HIS A 26 26.38 17.35 -10.06
CA HIS A 26 27.67 16.88 -9.56
C HIS A 26 27.81 15.37 -9.78
N LYS A 27 28.27 14.96 -10.97
CA LYS A 27 28.39 13.53 -11.36
C LYS A 27 29.16 12.66 -10.36
N ASN A 28 30.21 13.22 -9.76
CA ASN A 28 31.01 12.55 -8.72
C ASN A 28 30.22 12.23 -7.44
N LYS A 29 29.09 12.89 -7.20
CA LYS A 29 28.21 12.67 -6.03
C LYS A 29 26.98 11.83 -6.33
N TRP A 30 26.81 11.34 -7.57
CA TRP A 30 25.67 10.50 -7.94
C TRP A 30 25.49 9.25 -7.05
N PRO A 31 26.54 8.56 -6.58
CA PRO A 31 26.38 7.43 -5.65
C PRO A 31 25.70 7.79 -4.32
N GLN A 32 25.71 9.07 -3.93
CA GLN A 32 25.09 9.55 -2.68
C GLN A 32 23.58 9.80 -2.84
N ILE A 33 23.06 9.85 -4.07
CA ILE A 33 21.67 10.19 -4.35
C ILE A 33 20.72 9.15 -3.77
N TYR A 34 20.97 7.87 -3.99
CA TYR A 34 20.07 6.81 -3.51
C TYR A 34 20.00 6.73 -1.97
N PRO A 35 21.13 6.67 -1.23
CA PRO A 35 21.10 6.72 0.23
C PRO A 35 20.38 7.96 0.78
N LEU A 36 20.63 9.13 0.19
CA LEU A 36 19.99 10.38 0.63
C LEU A 36 18.49 10.37 0.35
N LEU A 37 18.06 9.80 -0.77
CA LEU A 37 16.66 9.70 -1.16
C LEU A 37 15.88 8.79 -0.20
N ASN A 38 16.43 7.64 0.18
CA ASN A 38 15.83 6.77 1.20
C ASN A 38 15.76 7.45 2.56
N ASN A 39 16.88 8.05 3.02
CA ASN A 39 16.93 8.72 4.31
C ASN A 39 15.92 9.88 4.40
N LEU A 40 15.80 10.66 3.32
CA LEU A 40 14.79 11.72 3.24
C LEU A 40 13.39 11.14 3.27
N ALA A 41 13.10 10.09 2.51
CA ALA A 41 11.78 9.47 2.49
C ALA A 41 11.33 8.96 3.88
N GLU A 42 12.24 8.28 4.59
CA GLU A 42 12.04 7.87 5.99
C GLU A 42 11.77 9.07 6.89
N ARG A 43 12.57 10.14 6.79
CA ARG A 43 12.38 11.35 7.60
C ARG A 43 11.02 12.01 7.36
N TYR A 44 10.60 12.16 6.11
CA TYR A 44 9.25 12.67 5.79
C TYR A 44 8.17 11.81 6.46
N TYR A 45 8.30 10.49 6.38
CA TYR A 45 7.35 9.56 7.02
C TYR A 45 7.32 9.72 8.54
N LEU A 46 8.49 9.68 9.20
CA LEU A 46 8.60 9.77 10.67
C LEU A 46 8.10 11.12 11.19
N ILE A 47 8.47 12.22 10.54
CA ILE A 47 8.00 13.55 10.90
C ILE A 47 6.48 13.65 10.73
N TYR A 48 5.91 13.09 9.66
CA TYR A 48 4.47 13.11 9.47
C TYR A 48 3.72 12.29 10.52
N GLN A 49 4.29 11.17 10.98
CA GLN A 49 3.70 10.39 12.07
C GLN A 49 3.68 11.19 13.38
N ALA A 50 4.75 11.92 13.69
CA ALA A 50 4.87 12.69 14.93
C ALA A 50 4.12 14.04 14.89
N CYS A 51 4.27 14.81 13.82
CA CYS A 51 3.75 16.18 13.67
C CYS A 51 3.07 16.38 12.30
N PRO A 52 1.90 15.75 12.05
CA PRO A 52 1.24 15.80 10.74
C PRO A 52 0.83 17.21 10.34
N LYS A 53 0.36 18.04 11.29
CA LYS A 53 -0.11 19.39 11.00
C LYS A 53 1.02 20.33 10.59
N GLY A 54 2.22 20.16 11.13
CA GLY A 54 3.39 20.96 10.75
C GLY A 54 3.86 20.70 9.31
N LEU A 55 3.78 19.45 8.83
CA LEU A 55 4.00 19.16 7.42
C LEU A 55 2.83 19.60 6.55
N GLN A 56 1.58 19.36 6.95
CA GLN A 56 0.40 19.83 6.21
C GLN A 56 0.38 21.35 6.01
N ALA A 57 0.89 22.11 6.98
CA ALA A 57 1.00 23.56 6.90
C ALA A 57 1.83 24.06 5.70
N GLN A 58 2.79 23.26 5.22
CA GLN A 58 3.60 23.62 4.06
C GLN A 58 2.75 23.68 2.78
N LEU A 59 1.59 23.04 2.74
CA LEU A 59 0.64 23.18 1.63
C LEU A 59 0.02 24.58 1.56
N SER A 60 0.02 25.33 2.67
CA SER A 60 -0.43 26.73 2.78
C SER A 60 0.72 27.74 2.79
N LEU A 61 1.95 27.30 3.07
CA LEU A 61 3.13 28.16 3.23
C LEU A 61 4.18 27.86 2.16
N TYR A 62 4.58 28.88 1.41
CA TYR A 62 5.70 28.84 0.49
C TYR A 62 6.94 29.40 1.18
N VAL A 63 7.99 28.59 1.34
CA VAL A 63 9.22 29.02 2.00
C VAL A 63 10.04 29.86 1.03
N SER A 64 10.12 31.17 1.29
CA SER A 64 10.73 32.16 0.39
C SER A 64 12.22 31.93 0.15
N ASP A 65 12.93 31.32 1.11
CA ASP A 65 14.38 31.07 1.02
C ASP A 65 14.75 30.00 -0.03
N TYR A 66 13.77 29.22 -0.50
CA TYR A 66 14.00 28.19 -1.51
C TYR A 66 13.26 28.51 -2.82
N GLY A 67 13.84 28.04 -3.93
CA GLY A 67 13.23 28.16 -5.25
C GLY A 67 11.94 27.32 -5.40
N TYR A 68 11.17 27.64 -6.44
CA TYR A 68 9.90 27.00 -6.75
C TYR A 68 9.96 25.47 -6.73
N THR A 69 10.96 24.87 -7.37
CA THR A 69 11.06 23.41 -7.46
C THR A 69 11.24 22.74 -6.11
N THR A 70 11.96 23.37 -5.17
CA THR A 70 12.13 22.81 -3.83
C THR A 70 10.80 22.79 -3.09
N ASN A 71 10.07 23.91 -3.07
CA ASN A 71 8.73 24.00 -2.50
C ASN A 71 7.75 23.01 -3.18
N LEU A 72 7.82 22.88 -4.51
CA LEU A 72 7.02 21.94 -5.29
C LEU A 72 7.27 20.47 -4.87
N VAL A 73 8.53 20.08 -4.69
CA VAL A 73 8.90 18.71 -4.30
C VAL A 73 8.51 18.44 -2.85
N VAL A 74 8.71 19.41 -1.95
CA VAL A 74 8.24 19.30 -0.56
C VAL A 74 6.72 19.11 -0.52
N ASN A 75 5.97 19.94 -1.26
CA ASN A 75 4.51 19.79 -1.40
C ASN A 75 4.11 18.39 -1.89
N GLN A 76 4.81 17.84 -2.88
CA GLN A 76 4.55 16.47 -3.34
C GLN A 76 4.78 15.43 -2.25
N CYS A 77 5.88 15.55 -1.49
CA CYS A 77 6.21 14.63 -0.42
C CYS A 77 5.20 14.73 0.73
N VAL A 78 4.76 15.94 1.09
CA VAL A 78 3.69 16.15 2.09
C VAL A 78 2.38 15.51 1.61
N LEU A 79 1.96 15.78 0.37
CA LEU A 79 0.75 15.17 -0.19
C LEU A 79 0.84 13.64 -0.21
N ALA A 80 2.00 13.08 -0.54
CA ALA A 80 2.24 11.65 -0.48
C ALA A 80 2.10 11.10 0.95
N CYS A 81 2.66 11.78 1.96
CA CYS A 81 2.50 11.40 3.36
C CYS A 81 1.02 11.39 3.78
N VAL A 82 0.28 12.45 3.44
CA VAL A 82 -1.16 12.57 3.75
C VAL A 82 -1.95 11.44 3.08
N LEU A 83 -1.72 11.19 1.78
CA LEU A 83 -2.39 10.12 1.05
C LEU A 83 -2.08 8.74 1.63
N CYS A 84 -0.81 8.44 1.91
CA CYS A 84 -0.41 7.16 2.47
C CYS A 84 -0.97 6.94 3.87
N ARG A 85 -0.97 7.96 4.73
CA ARG A 85 -1.57 7.88 6.07
C ARG A 85 -3.09 7.71 5.99
N ALA A 86 -3.76 8.47 5.13
CA ALA A 86 -5.22 8.39 4.94
C ALA A 86 -5.68 7.03 4.39
N LEU A 87 -4.80 6.35 3.63
CA LEU A 87 -5.03 5.01 3.12
C LEU A 87 -4.49 3.90 4.04
N ASN A 88 -3.91 4.24 5.19
CA ASN A 88 -3.29 3.34 6.16
C ASN A 88 -2.16 2.46 5.59
N TYR A 89 -1.39 2.97 4.63
CA TYR A 89 -0.25 2.24 4.09
C TYR A 89 0.89 2.11 5.12
N ASN A 90 1.60 0.98 5.04
CA ASN A 90 2.74 0.72 5.90
C ASN A 90 3.92 1.66 5.57
N GLN A 91 4.93 1.63 6.44
CA GLN A 91 6.13 2.44 6.31
C GLN A 91 6.84 2.23 4.96
N ALA A 92 7.11 0.97 4.59
CA ALA A 92 7.86 0.65 3.38
C ALA A 92 7.22 1.20 2.09
N ILE A 93 5.90 1.05 1.94
CA ILE A 93 5.15 1.61 0.79
C ILE A 93 5.17 3.14 0.83
N SER A 94 4.95 3.72 2.01
CA SER A 94 4.93 5.18 2.18
C SER A 94 6.26 5.79 1.79
N GLU A 95 7.37 5.24 2.29
CA GLU A 95 8.73 5.65 1.96
C GLU A 95 9.01 5.49 0.46
N GLN A 96 8.60 4.38 -0.18
CA GLN A 96 8.75 4.20 -1.63
C GLN A 96 8.01 5.28 -2.44
N ILE A 97 6.79 5.64 -2.04
CA ILE A 97 6.00 6.69 -2.72
C ILE A 97 6.66 8.06 -2.52
N ILE A 98 7.14 8.38 -1.31
CA ILE A 98 7.84 9.63 -1.00
C ILE A 98 9.17 9.71 -1.75
N ALA A 99 9.96 8.64 -1.73
CA ALA A 99 11.18 8.44 -2.50
C ALA A 99 10.98 8.75 -3.99
N THR A 100 9.87 8.28 -4.56
CA THR A 100 9.49 8.56 -5.95
C THR A 100 9.15 10.03 -6.18
N CYS A 101 8.47 10.69 -5.23
CA CYS A 101 8.18 12.12 -5.30
C CYS A 101 9.47 12.96 -5.29
N LEU A 102 10.44 12.59 -4.45
CA LEU A 102 11.76 13.23 -4.39
C LEU A 102 12.54 13.08 -5.72
N ALA A 103 12.47 11.89 -6.35
CA ALA A 103 13.16 11.62 -7.61
C ALA A 103 12.57 12.36 -8.83
N ASN A 104 11.28 12.72 -8.79
CA ASN A 104 10.51 13.19 -9.95
C ASN A 104 11.12 14.43 -10.65
N TYR A 105 11.71 15.36 -9.88
CA TYR A 105 12.32 16.60 -10.39
C TYR A 105 13.84 16.64 -10.28
N LEU A 106 14.47 15.54 -9.86
CA LEU A 106 15.90 15.46 -9.57
C LEU A 106 16.78 15.94 -10.75
N CYS A 107 16.40 15.58 -11.98
CA CYS A 107 17.19 15.91 -13.18
C CYS A 107 16.80 17.24 -13.86
N VAL A 108 15.76 17.94 -13.38
CA VAL A 108 15.18 19.10 -14.08
C VAL A 108 14.83 20.27 -13.17
N GLN A 109 15.57 20.44 -12.06
CA GLN A 109 15.36 21.53 -11.12
C GLN A 109 15.44 22.91 -11.79
N SER A 110 16.48 23.13 -12.60
CA SER A 110 16.68 24.40 -13.30
C SER A 110 15.53 24.71 -14.27
N GLN A 111 15.14 23.74 -15.09
CA GLN A 111 14.06 23.90 -16.07
C GLN A 111 12.71 24.17 -15.38
N SER A 112 12.43 23.46 -14.29
CA SER A 112 11.22 23.68 -13.49
C SER A 112 11.16 25.10 -12.90
N ASN A 113 12.28 25.61 -12.35
CA ASN A 113 12.35 26.98 -11.84
C ASN A 113 12.14 28.02 -12.96
N LYS A 114 12.76 27.83 -14.14
CA LYS A 114 12.55 28.72 -15.30
C LYS A 114 11.08 28.81 -15.69
N LEU A 115 10.41 27.65 -15.80
CA LEU A 115 8.99 27.60 -16.15
C LEU A 115 8.10 28.32 -15.13
N ALA A 116 8.40 28.20 -13.83
CA ALA A 116 7.65 28.88 -12.78
C ALA A 116 7.82 30.40 -12.80
N CYS A 117 8.98 30.88 -13.24
CA CYS A 117 9.25 32.31 -13.45
C CYS A 117 8.81 32.80 -14.85
N ALA A 118 7.97 32.04 -15.57
CA ALA A 118 7.53 32.34 -16.93
C ALA A 118 8.67 32.57 -17.95
N GLN A 119 9.85 31.99 -17.70
CA GLN A 119 10.99 32.08 -18.61
C GLN A 119 10.89 31.02 -19.71
N THR A 120 11.32 31.37 -20.91
CA THR A 120 11.34 30.44 -22.04
C THR A 120 12.45 29.40 -21.89
N LEU A 121 12.12 28.14 -22.17
CA LEU A 121 13.10 27.06 -22.18
C LEU A 121 13.87 27.05 -23.51
N THR A 122 15.20 26.91 -23.43
CA THR A 122 16.05 26.64 -24.59
C THR A 122 15.70 25.30 -25.25
N ALA A 123 16.16 25.04 -26.48
CA ALA A 123 15.93 23.76 -27.15
C ALA A 123 16.47 22.57 -26.33
N GLN A 124 17.63 22.74 -25.69
CA GLN A 124 18.22 21.74 -24.80
C GLN A 124 17.39 21.55 -23.53
N ASP A 125 16.92 22.63 -22.91
CA ASP A 125 16.05 22.57 -21.74
C ASP A 125 14.73 21.85 -22.03
N LYS A 126 14.12 22.10 -23.19
CA LYS A 126 12.90 21.40 -23.63
C LYS A 126 13.15 19.89 -23.75
N LYS A 127 14.28 19.48 -24.32
CA LYS A 127 14.67 18.07 -24.42
C LYS A 127 14.85 17.43 -23.04
N LEU A 128 15.55 18.10 -22.12
CA LEU A 128 15.72 17.62 -20.73
C LEU A 128 14.37 17.48 -20.01
N TRP A 129 13.49 18.47 -20.15
CA TRP A 129 12.15 18.47 -19.55
C TRP A 129 11.28 17.30 -20.02
N GLN A 130 11.31 17.02 -21.33
CA GLN A 130 10.58 15.91 -21.93
C GLN A 130 11.13 14.55 -21.46
N CYS A 131 12.46 14.41 -21.38
CA CYS A 131 13.11 13.16 -20.98
C CYS A 131 13.31 12.99 -19.46
N ARG A 132 12.79 13.89 -18.61
CA ARG A 132 13.13 13.97 -17.18
C ARG A 132 12.99 12.64 -16.41
N HIS A 133 11.92 11.88 -16.65
CA HIS A 133 11.69 10.60 -15.99
C HIS A 133 12.63 9.51 -16.47
N GLN A 134 12.95 9.49 -17.77
CA GLN A 134 13.93 8.55 -18.33
C GLN A 134 15.34 8.84 -17.79
N LEU A 135 15.69 10.12 -17.61
CA LEU A 135 16.97 10.52 -17.02
C LEU A 135 17.05 10.10 -15.55
N ALA A 136 16.00 10.34 -14.76
CA ALA A 136 15.94 9.91 -13.37
C ALA A 136 16.03 8.38 -13.23
N VAL A 137 15.33 7.63 -14.10
CA VAL A 137 15.42 6.16 -14.13
C VAL A 137 16.84 5.69 -14.43
N LYS A 138 17.51 6.27 -15.44
CA LYS A 138 18.92 5.93 -15.76
C LYS A 138 19.88 6.23 -14.62
N LEU A 139 19.67 7.35 -13.93
CA LEU A 139 20.46 7.74 -12.77
C LEU A 139 20.30 6.76 -11.60
N LEU A 140 19.06 6.39 -11.30
CA LEU A 140 18.76 5.43 -10.24
C LEU A 140 19.21 4.01 -10.58
N HIS A 141 19.17 3.62 -11.86
CA HIS A 141 19.65 2.33 -12.32
C HIS A 141 21.13 2.10 -11.98
N ALA A 142 21.95 3.15 -12.04
CA ALA A 142 23.36 3.09 -11.64
C ALA A 142 23.56 2.81 -10.13
N SER A 143 22.52 2.97 -9.30
CA SER A 143 22.54 2.70 -7.86
C SER A 143 22.15 1.25 -7.51
N GLY A 144 21.83 0.41 -8.50
CA GLY A 144 21.53 -1.01 -8.32
C GLY A 144 20.05 -1.37 -8.13
N PRO A 145 19.75 -2.65 -7.82
CA PRO A 145 18.40 -3.22 -7.88
C PRO A 145 17.43 -2.63 -6.84
N MET A 146 17.94 -2.04 -5.76
CA MET A 146 17.13 -1.48 -4.67
C MET A 146 16.28 -0.25 -5.08
N THR A 147 16.47 0.26 -6.29
CA THR A 147 15.70 1.38 -6.86
C THR A 147 14.65 0.96 -7.88
N LEU A 148 14.55 -0.33 -8.23
CA LEU A 148 13.70 -0.82 -9.32
C LEU A 148 12.23 -0.40 -9.17
N SER A 149 11.72 -0.42 -7.96
CA SER A 149 10.34 -0.08 -7.65
C SER A 149 10.04 1.42 -7.90
N VAL A 150 10.97 2.31 -7.52
CA VAL A 150 10.93 3.76 -7.83
C VAL A 150 11.05 3.99 -9.34
N GLN A 151 11.97 3.29 -9.99
CA GLN A 151 12.17 3.38 -11.44
C GLN A 151 10.89 3.01 -12.22
N HIS A 152 10.22 1.93 -11.82
CA HIS A 152 8.98 1.47 -12.46
C HIS A 152 7.85 2.50 -12.36
N ILE A 153 7.71 3.17 -11.20
CA ILE A 153 6.70 4.23 -11.03
C ILE A 153 7.05 5.44 -11.91
N LEU A 154 8.30 5.92 -11.87
CA LEU A 154 8.74 7.08 -12.66
C LEU A 154 8.54 6.85 -14.16
N ALA A 155 8.85 5.67 -14.66
CA ALA A 155 8.73 5.33 -16.08
C ALA A 155 7.29 5.47 -16.62
N ARG A 156 6.27 5.33 -15.76
CA ARG A 156 4.84 5.37 -16.13
C ARG A 156 4.15 6.67 -15.72
N LEU A 157 4.81 7.52 -14.95
CA LEU A 157 4.21 8.66 -14.27
C LEU A 157 3.49 9.62 -15.23
N ASN A 158 4.09 9.98 -16.37
CA ASN A 158 3.44 10.87 -17.34
C ASN A 158 2.15 10.28 -17.91
N LYS A 159 2.12 8.99 -18.22
CA LYS A 159 0.93 8.30 -18.73
C LYS A 159 -0.21 8.37 -17.71
N TYR A 160 0.11 8.12 -16.44
CA TYR A 160 -0.87 8.18 -15.34
C TYR A 160 -1.37 9.60 -15.10
N LYS A 161 -0.49 10.60 -15.16
CA LYS A 161 -0.90 12.01 -15.06
C LYS A 161 -1.89 12.40 -16.15
N GLN A 162 -1.61 12.02 -17.40
CA GLN A 162 -2.50 12.28 -18.52
C GLN A 162 -3.84 11.56 -18.33
N ALA A 163 -3.81 10.27 -17.99
CA ALA A 163 -5.01 9.46 -17.75
C ALA A 163 -5.93 10.02 -16.66
N LEU A 164 -5.37 10.59 -15.59
CA LEU A 164 -6.15 11.21 -14.51
C LEU A 164 -6.84 12.51 -14.92
N LEU A 165 -6.36 13.19 -15.97
CA LEU A 165 -6.86 14.48 -16.45
C LEU A 165 -7.64 14.39 -17.76
N SER A 166 -7.57 13.28 -18.48
CA SER A 166 -8.12 13.11 -19.82
C SER A 166 -9.52 12.51 -19.83
N ALA A 167 -10.37 12.96 -20.77
CA ALA A 167 -11.75 12.51 -20.92
C ALA A 167 -11.96 11.06 -21.42
N PRO A 168 -11.09 10.40 -22.21
CA PRO A 168 -11.26 8.96 -22.43
C PRO A 168 -10.81 8.19 -21.18
N LYS A 169 -11.64 7.21 -20.77
CA LYS A 169 -11.36 6.30 -19.64
C LYS A 169 -10.13 5.44 -19.95
N THR A 170 -8.95 5.98 -19.71
CA THR A 170 -7.71 5.21 -19.77
C THR A 170 -7.61 4.39 -18.49
N MET A 171 -7.68 3.06 -18.59
CA MET A 171 -7.58 2.21 -17.40
C MET A 171 -6.18 2.32 -16.78
N ILE A 172 -6.14 2.73 -15.52
CA ILE A 172 -4.94 2.78 -14.69
C ILE A 172 -5.10 1.80 -13.53
N TYR A 173 -4.00 1.14 -13.22
CA TYR A 173 -4.00 -0.13 -12.51
C TYR A 173 -2.99 -0.17 -11.37
N ASP A 174 -1.95 0.65 -11.46
CA ASP A 174 -0.95 0.77 -10.42
C ASP A 174 -1.36 1.87 -9.43
N GLY A 175 -1.83 1.46 -8.25
CA GLY A 175 -2.23 2.39 -7.19
C GLY A 175 -1.08 3.29 -6.74
N ALA A 176 0.15 2.78 -6.67
CA ALA A 176 1.31 3.55 -6.22
C ALA A 176 1.64 4.65 -7.22
N THR A 177 1.67 4.32 -8.52
CA THR A 177 1.85 5.32 -9.59
C THR A 177 0.71 6.34 -9.61
N THR A 178 -0.53 5.90 -9.33
CA THR A 178 -1.69 6.79 -9.25
C THR A 178 -1.54 7.82 -8.12
N LEU A 179 -1.07 7.41 -6.94
CA LEU A 179 -0.86 8.33 -5.83
C LEU A 179 0.27 9.34 -6.10
N VAL A 180 1.39 8.90 -6.69
CA VAL A 180 2.47 9.82 -7.10
C VAL A 180 1.98 10.81 -8.16
N ALA A 181 1.16 10.34 -9.12
CA ALA A 181 0.56 11.21 -10.12
C ALA A 181 -0.40 12.23 -9.50
N LEU A 182 -1.27 11.82 -8.56
CA LEU A 182 -2.14 12.73 -7.82
C LEU A 182 -1.34 13.78 -7.05
N ALA A 183 -0.37 13.35 -6.23
CA ALA A 183 0.49 14.25 -5.47
C ALA A 183 1.19 15.26 -6.39
N ASN A 184 1.68 14.81 -7.56
CA ASN A 184 2.33 15.69 -8.52
C ASN A 184 1.37 16.71 -9.15
N ILE A 185 0.20 16.30 -9.61
CA ILE A 185 -0.79 17.19 -10.23
C ILE A 185 -1.25 18.24 -9.21
N ILE A 186 -1.60 17.80 -8.00
CA ILE A 186 -2.05 18.69 -6.93
C ILE A 186 -0.94 19.68 -6.58
N ALA A 187 0.28 19.21 -6.34
CA ALA A 187 1.41 20.08 -6.01
C ALA A 187 1.68 21.13 -7.11
N MET A 188 1.65 20.74 -8.38
CA MET A 188 1.84 21.67 -9.50
C MET A 188 0.78 22.78 -9.57
N ASN A 189 -0.44 22.49 -9.10
CA ASN A 189 -1.57 23.43 -9.10
C ASN A 189 -1.59 24.35 -7.87
N ILE A 190 -1.12 23.87 -6.71
CA ILE A 190 -1.18 24.63 -5.45
C ILE A 190 0.09 25.44 -5.16
N THR A 191 1.24 25.02 -5.72
CA THR A 191 2.52 25.66 -5.39
C THR A 191 2.53 27.10 -5.88
N TYR A 192 2.81 28.01 -4.97
CA TYR A 192 2.81 29.46 -5.18
C TYR A 192 3.64 29.86 -6.40
N ARG A 193 3.04 30.71 -7.23
CA ARG A 193 3.71 31.39 -8.34
C ARG A 193 3.50 32.88 -8.20
N GLN A 194 4.53 33.66 -8.50
CA GLN A 194 4.45 35.13 -8.47
C GLN A 194 3.39 35.68 -9.43
N THR A 195 3.07 34.94 -10.49
CA THR A 195 2.00 35.27 -11.45
C THR A 195 0.59 35.12 -10.87
N GLY A 196 0.42 34.45 -9.72
CA GLY A 196 -0.88 34.25 -9.06
C GLY A 196 -1.76 33.15 -9.65
N GLU A 197 -1.27 32.38 -10.63
CA GLU A 197 -2.03 31.33 -11.34
C GLU A 197 -2.39 30.10 -10.50
N HIS A 198 -1.79 29.93 -9.31
CA HIS A 198 -2.04 28.78 -8.46
C HIS A 198 -3.41 28.83 -7.76
N ILE A 199 -3.93 27.66 -7.43
CA ILE A 199 -5.24 27.47 -6.82
C ILE A 199 -5.13 26.89 -5.41
N SER A 200 -6.20 26.98 -4.62
CA SER A 200 -6.27 26.36 -3.28
C SER A 200 -6.27 24.84 -3.37
N LEU A 201 -5.79 24.16 -2.32
CA LEU A 201 -5.75 22.70 -2.23
C LEU A 201 -7.11 22.05 -2.47
N HIS A 202 -8.16 22.49 -1.78
CA HIS A 202 -9.50 21.88 -1.91
C HIS A 202 -10.06 22.03 -3.34
N LYS A 203 -9.79 23.15 -4.02
CA LYS A 203 -10.14 23.32 -5.43
C LYS A 203 -9.38 22.34 -6.33
N ALA A 204 -8.07 22.18 -6.14
CA ALA A 204 -7.27 21.22 -6.91
C ALA A 204 -7.77 19.78 -6.71
N LEU A 205 -8.13 19.40 -5.48
CA LEU A 205 -8.71 18.09 -5.15
C LEU A 205 -10.08 17.89 -5.82
N ALA A 206 -10.97 18.90 -5.72
CA ALA A 206 -12.29 18.86 -6.32
C ALA A 206 -12.23 18.74 -7.85
N ASP A 207 -11.38 19.53 -8.50
CA ASP A 207 -11.21 19.51 -9.96
C ASP A 207 -10.76 18.12 -10.45
N ILE A 208 -9.84 17.47 -9.73
CA ILE A 208 -9.41 16.10 -10.09
C ILE A 208 -10.52 15.09 -9.82
N TYR A 209 -11.16 15.17 -8.64
CA TYR A 209 -12.21 14.24 -8.24
C TYR A 209 -13.37 14.19 -9.23
N LEU A 210 -13.80 15.36 -9.71
CA LEU A 210 -14.91 15.49 -10.67
C LEU A 210 -14.53 15.03 -12.08
N ARG A 211 -13.26 15.17 -12.48
CA ARG A 211 -12.81 14.83 -13.84
C ARG A 211 -12.37 13.38 -13.98
N THR A 212 -11.80 12.78 -12.94
CA THR A 212 -11.21 11.45 -13.05
C THR A 212 -12.28 10.36 -12.97
N PRO A 213 -12.33 9.41 -13.92
CA PRO A 213 -13.21 8.25 -13.84
C PRO A 213 -12.61 7.12 -12.99
N ASN A 214 -11.41 7.30 -12.43
CA ASN A 214 -10.72 6.26 -11.67
C ASN A 214 -11.21 6.22 -10.22
N GLU A 215 -11.89 5.13 -9.86
CA GLU A 215 -12.46 4.94 -8.52
C GLU A 215 -11.40 4.94 -7.40
N PHE A 216 -10.22 4.38 -7.66
CA PHE A 216 -9.13 4.39 -6.67
C PHE A 216 -8.65 5.82 -6.39
N ALA A 217 -8.49 6.65 -7.41
CA ALA A 217 -8.12 8.06 -7.27
C ALA A 217 -9.21 8.85 -6.52
N GLN A 218 -10.49 8.61 -6.83
CA GLN A 218 -11.62 9.22 -6.12
C GLN A 218 -11.64 8.80 -4.64
N LYS A 219 -11.45 7.51 -4.33
CA LYS A 219 -11.35 6.99 -2.96
C LYS A 219 -10.17 7.63 -2.22
N ALA A 220 -9.01 7.75 -2.86
CA ALA A 220 -7.83 8.39 -2.28
C ALA A 220 -8.07 9.86 -1.94
N ILE A 221 -8.74 10.63 -2.82
CA ILE A 221 -9.10 12.03 -2.57
C ILE A 221 -10.12 12.15 -1.42
N LYS A 222 -11.14 11.29 -1.37
CA LYS A 222 -12.10 11.28 -0.26
C LYS A 222 -11.41 11.01 1.09
N ASN A 223 -10.54 10.01 1.13
CA ASN A 223 -9.80 9.68 2.35
C ASN A 223 -8.83 10.80 2.74
N PHE A 224 -8.18 11.45 1.75
CA PHE A 224 -7.35 12.63 1.99
C PHE A 224 -8.13 13.71 2.75
N ILE A 225 -9.31 14.10 2.23
CA ILE A 225 -10.15 15.16 2.82
C ILE A 225 -10.62 14.76 4.22
N ALA A 226 -11.05 13.51 4.39
CA ALA A 226 -11.46 12.98 5.69
C ALA A 226 -10.31 13.01 6.72
N HIS A 227 -9.07 12.78 6.27
CA HIS A 227 -7.89 12.79 7.14
C HIS A 227 -7.39 14.20 7.48
N THR A 228 -7.43 15.15 6.54
CA THR A 228 -6.99 16.54 6.79
C THR A 228 -8.01 17.34 7.58
N GLY A 229 -9.30 17.03 7.40
CA GLY A 229 -10.43 17.80 7.93
C GLY A 229 -10.78 18.98 7.03
N SER A 230 -11.75 19.78 7.47
CA SER A 230 -12.33 20.89 6.69
C SER A 230 -11.44 22.12 6.54
N TYR A 231 -10.40 22.24 7.38
CA TYR A 231 -9.52 23.41 7.41
C TYR A 231 -8.06 22.96 7.31
N LEU A 232 -7.34 23.51 6.33
CA LEU A 232 -5.93 23.22 6.14
C LEU A 232 -5.07 24.01 7.15
N PRO A 233 -4.08 23.40 7.83
CA PRO A 233 -3.16 24.11 8.71
C PRO A 233 -2.45 25.26 8.00
N ALA A 234 -2.13 26.31 8.77
CA ALA A 234 -1.57 27.57 8.33
C ALA A 234 -2.44 28.43 7.39
N SER A 235 -3.69 28.05 7.15
CA SER A 235 -4.64 28.90 6.42
C SER A 235 -4.90 30.20 7.16
N GLU A 236 -5.11 31.29 6.41
CA GLU A 236 -5.55 32.56 6.99
C GLU A 236 -7.00 32.51 7.38
N VAL A 237 -7.35 33.16 8.48
CA VAL A 237 -8.70 33.24 9.00
C VAL A 237 -8.97 34.67 9.44
N ASN A 238 -10.02 35.27 8.91
CA ASN A 238 -10.51 36.55 9.41
C ASN A 238 -11.48 36.29 10.56
N TYR A 239 -11.08 36.65 11.78
CA TYR A 239 -11.90 36.48 12.98
C TYR A 239 -11.83 37.75 13.84
N ALA A 240 -12.99 38.31 14.19
CA ALA A 240 -13.12 39.54 14.98
C ALA A 240 -12.23 40.69 14.45
N GLU A 241 -12.29 40.93 13.14
CA GLU A 241 -11.51 41.96 12.41
C GLU A 241 -9.98 41.77 12.45
N GLN A 242 -9.50 40.62 12.96
CA GLN A 242 -8.09 40.24 12.97
C GLN A 242 -7.83 39.11 11.97
N SER A 243 -6.72 39.21 11.23
CA SER A 243 -6.20 38.09 10.44
C SER A 243 -5.38 37.19 11.37
N LEU A 244 -5.86 35.97 11.55
CA LEU A 244 -5.25 34.93 12.38
C LEU A 244 -4.88 33.73 11.53
N ILE A 245 -3.98 32.89 12.03
CA ILE A 245 -3.54 31.68 11.35
C ILE A 245 -4.12 30.44 12.03
N TYR A 246 -4.81 29.61 11.27
CA TYR A 246 -5.35 28.35 11.77
C TYR A 246 -4.25 27.29 11.96
N LEU A 247 -4.25 26.63 13.11
CA LEU A 247 -3.29 25.55 13.41
C LEU A 247 -3.95 24.18 13.42
N ALA A 248 -4.97 24.01 14.27
CA ALA A 248 -5.64 22.74 14.51
C ALA A 248 -7.02 22.94 15.15
N THR A 249 -7.75 21.85 15.32
CA THR A 249 -8.98 21.79 16.12
C THR A 249 -8.76 20.80 17.27
N ASP A 250 -9.13 21.19 18.49
CA ASP A 250 -8.98 20.35 19.68
C ASP A 250 -10.11 19.33 19.84
N ASP A 251 -9.97 18.46 20.83
CA ASP A 251 -10.93 17.42 21.22
C ASP A 251 -12.33 17.96 21.58
N ARG A 252 -12.42 19.24 21.99
CA ARG A 252 -13.67 19.94 22.31
C ARG A 252 -14.25 20.70 21.11
N ALA A 253 -13.75 20.42 19.90
CA ALA A 253 -14.14 21.09 18.66
C ALA A 253 -13.92 22.60 18.68
N ARG A 254 -12.87 23.08 19.38
CA ARG A 254 -12.43 24.48 19.34
C ARG A 254 -11.24 24.61 18.40
N HIS A 255 -11.27 25.63 17.56
CA HIS A 255 -10.16 25.96 16.67
C HIS A 255 -9.06 26.70 17.42
N ILE A 256 -7.83 26.26 17.20
CA ILE A 256 -6.62 26.86 17.74
C ILE A 256 -6.04 27.75 16.66
N LEU A 257 -5.99 29.06 16.95
CA LEU A 257 -5.50 30.08 16.03
C LEU A 257 -4.32 30.82 16.66
N VAL A 258 -3.44 31.38 15.83
CA VAL A 258 -2.35 32.24 16.29
C VAL A 258 -2.28 33.56 15.55
N ASP A 259 -1.89 34.59 16.28
CA ASP A 259 -1.47 35.89 15.74
C ASP A 259 0.06 35.95 15.76
N VAL A 260 0.64 36.12 14.58
CA VAL A 260 2.09 36.23 14.34
C VAL A 260 2.53 37.65 13.97
N SER A 261 1.63 38.63 14.00
CA SER A 261 1.91 40.04 13.65
C SER A 261 3.03 40.66 14.51
N ARG A 262 3.19 40.17 15.74
CA ARG A 262 4.24 40.64 16.66
C ARG A 262 5.51 39.81 16.49
N PRO A 263 6.69 40.42 16.28
CA PRO A 263 7.93 39.68 16.04
C PRO A 263 8.42 38.90 17.27
N GLU A 264 8.17 39.39 18.49
CA GLU A 264 8.75 38.81 19.71
C GLU A 264 7.90 37.67 20.33
N LYS A 265 6.59 37.62 20.06
CA LYS A 265 5.69 36.66 20.73
C LYS A 265 4.52 36.23 19.86
N VAL A 266 4.25 34.93 19.83
CA VAL A 266 3.06 34.33 19.21
C VAL A 266 1.91 34.36 20.23
N ARG A 267 0.77 34.96 19.84
CA ARG A 267 -0.44 34.96 20.67
C ARG A 267 -1.36 33.81 20.24
N TRP A 268 -1.93 33.12 21.21
CA TRP A 268 -2.75 31.93 20.99
C TRP A 268 -4.22 32.23 21.29
N HIS A 269 -5.10 31.76 20.44
CA HIS A 269 -6.54 31.90 20.56
C HIS A 269 -7.20 30.52 20.46
N ARG A 270 -8.25 30.29 21.26
CA ARG A 270 -9.10 29.11 21.15
C ARG A 270 -10.54 29.57 20.96
N VAL A 271 -11.14 29.21 19.82
CA VAL A 271 -12.43 29.75 19.39
C VAL A 271 -13.35 28.61 18.97
N LYS A 272 -14.63 28.69 19.35
CA LYS A 272 -15.67 27.78 18.88
C LYS A 272 -16.60 28.54 17.93
N ALA A 273 -16.21 28.62 16.66
CA ALA A 273 -16.96 29.34 15.62
C ALA A 273 -16.66 28.75 14.24
N THR A 274 -17.57 28.89 13.29
CA THR A 274 -17.28 28.58 11.90
C THR A 274 -16.26 29.58 11.36
N LEU A 275 -15.18 29.07 10.75
CA LEU A 275 -14.12 29.91 10.21
C LEU A 275 -14.33 30.15 8.72
N ASN A 276 -14.07 31.39 8.28
CA ASN A 276 -13.89 31.71 6.88
C ASN A 276 -12.38 31.73 6.57
N THR A 277 -11.93 30.80 5.73
CA THR A 277 -10.51 30.51 5.55
C THR A 277 -10.02 30.82 4.15
N PHE A 278 -8.83 31.42 4.07
CA PHE A 278 -8.08 31.60 2.82
C PHE A 278 -6.94 30.58 2.78
N GLU A 279 -7.07 29.60 1.89
CA GLU A 279 -6.22 28.40 1.86
C GLU A 279 -5.30 28.35 0.63
N LYS A 280 -5.16 29.46 -0.10
CA LYS A 280 -4.15 29.55 -1.16
C LYS A 280 -2.76 29.60 -0.53
N GLN A 281 -1.81 28.85 -1.11
CA GLN A 281 -0.43 28.90 -0.64
C GLN A 281 0.11 30.35 -0.77
N ARG A 282 0.80 30.84 0.26
CA ARG A 282 1.37 32.20 0.30
C ARG A 282 2.84 32.17 0.71
N ALA A 283 3.61 33.14 0.23
CA ALA A 283 5.00 33.33 0.65
C ALA A 283 5.10 33.58 2.17
N CYS A 284 6.06 32.94 2.81
CA CYS A 284 6.31 33.03 4.24
C CYS A 284 7.81 32.97 4.53
N SER A 285 8.28 33.91 5.36
CA SER A 285 9.65 33.96 5.88
C SER A 285 9.70 33.86 7.42
N ASP A 286 8.55 33.77 8.10
CA ASP A 286 8.50 33.65 9.55
C ASP A 286 8.82 32.22 9.99
N ASN A 287 10.05 31.99 10.46
CA ASN A 287 10.52 30.70 10.97
C ASN A 287 9.67 30.14 12.12
N ARG A 288 8.97 30.99 12.87
CA ARG A 288 8.08 30.53 13.94
C ARG A 288 6.91 29.78 13.33
N LEU A 289 6.29 30.36 12.30
CA LEU A 289 5.17 29.76 11.58
C LEU A 289 5.62 28.60 10.68
N LEU A 290 6.81 28.66 10.10
CA LEU A 290 7.33 27.57 9.26
C LEU A 290 7.64 26.31 10.08
N TYR A 291 8.22 26.46 11.27
CA TYR A 291 8.85 25.31 11.96
C TYR A 291 8.50 25.15 13.43
N THR A 292 8.22 26.23 14.16
CA THR A 292 8.23 26.19 15.64
C THR A 292 6.85 25.97 16.26
N VAL A 293 5.83 26.70 15.81
CA VAL A 293 4.49 26.70 16.45
C VAL A 293 3.84 25.31 16.46
N TRP A 294 4.21 24.44 15.52
CA TRP A 294 3.67 23.09 15.36
C TRP A 294 4.08 22.12 16.48
N PHE A 295 5.11 22.45 17.26
CA PHE A 295 5.63 21.62 18.35
C PHE A 295 5.26 22.17 19.74
N SER A 296 4.34 23.13 19.77
CA SER A 296 3.85 23.73 21.01
C SER A 296 2.91 22.78 21.75
N ASP A 297 3.03 22.71 23.08
CA ASP A 297 2.09 21.97 23.96
C ASP A 297 0.65 22.46 23.83
N ASN A 298 0.43 23.63 23.22
CA ASN A 298 -0.91 24.13 22.94
C ASN A 298 -1.64 23.33 21.86
N ILE A 299 -0.92 22.55 21.04
CA ILE A 299 -1.46 21.68 20.01
C ILE A 299 -1.36 20.23 20.49
N ASN A 300 -2.43 19.71 21.06
CA ASN A 300 -2.50 18.30 21.39
C ASN A 300 -2.79 17.49 20.12
N PHE A 301 -1.77 16.81 19.60
CA PHE A 301 -1.97 15.78 18.60
C PHE A 301 -2.48 14.54 19.30
N ALA A 302 -3.80 14.38 19.41
CA ALA A 302 -4.35 13.06 19.67
C ALA A 302 -3.98 12.19 18.46
N HIS A 303 -2.97 11.33 18.61
CA HIS A 303 -2.75 10.27 17.64
C HIS A 303 -4.00 9.39 17.70
N PRO A 304 -4.80 9.31 16.61
CA PRO A 304 -5.89 8.35 16.59
C PRO A 304 -5.26 6.99 16.82
N GLU A 305 -5.79 6.21 17.76
CA GLU A 305 -5.36 4.82 17.91
C GLU A 305 -5.47 4.14 16.53
N ASP A 306 -4.43 3.40 16.15
CA ASP A 306 -4.47 2.63 14.92
C ASP A 306 -5.36 1.40 15.13
N ILE A 307 -6.67 1.63 15.09
CA ILE A 307 -7.72 0.63 15.31
C ILE A 307 -7.49 -0.57 14.38
N ALA A 308 -7.06 -0.32 13.13
CA ALA A 308 -6.78 -1.36 12.15
C ALA A 308 -5.60 -2.25 12.59
N LYS A 309 -4.51 -1.66 13.07
CA LYS A 309 -3.36 -2.41 13.61
C LYS A 309 -3.74 -3.22 14.85
N SER A 310 -4.50 -2.61 15.77
CA SER A 310 -4.99 -3.29 16.99
C SER A 310 -5.88 -4.49 16.64
N GLN A 311 -6.83 -4.31 15.71
CA GLN A 311 -7.72 -5.38 15.27
C GLN A 311 -6.96 -6.51 14.54
N ARG A 312 -5.98 -6.17 13.70
CA ARG A 312 -5.11 -7.15 13.03
C ARG A 312 -4.38 -8.01 14.05
N GLN A 313 -3.81 -7.41 15.10
CA GLN A 313 -3.12 -8.15 16.15
C GLN A 313 -4.05 -9.09 16.91
N LYS A 314 -5.30 -8.67 17.17
CA LYS A 314 -6.33 -9.53 17.78
C LYS A 314 -6.62 -10.75 16.90
N TYR A 315 -6.78 -10.58 15.59
CA TYR A 315 -7.01 -11.69 14.66
C TYR A 315 -5.81 -12.63 14.57
N LEU A 316 -4.58 -12.11 14.46
CA LEU A 316 -3.37 -12.95 14.46
C LEU A 316 -3.23 -13.76 15.75
N ASN A 317 -3.51 -13.14 16.91
CA ASN A 317 -3.49 -13.85 18.18
C ASN A 317 -4.57 -14.94 18.26
N LEU A 318 -5.78 -14.67 17.73
CA LEU A 318 -6.84 -15.66 17.66
C LEU A 318 -6.46 -16.84 16.75
N ILE A 319 -5.84 -16.59 15.59
CA ILE A 319 -5.33 -17.65 14.70
C ILE A 319 -4.29 -18.49 15.43
N ARG A 320 -3.37 -17.89 16.18
CA ARG A 320 -2.37 -18.61 16.97
C ARG A 320 -3.00 -19.49 18.06
N GLN A 321 -4.14 -19.09 18.64
CA GLN A 321 -4.83 -19.85 19.68
C GLN A 321 -5.73 -20.96 19.14
N LEU A 322 -6.27 -20.78 17.93
CA LEU A 322 -7.10 -21.76 17.26
C LEU A 322 -6.20 -22.78 16.57
N LYS A 323 -6.22 -24.05 16.97
CA LYS A 323 -5.34 -25.10 16.45
C LYS A 323 -6.14 -26.15 15.71
N ILE A 324 -5.74 -26.50 14.49
CA ILE A 324 -6.46 -27.48 13.65
C ILE A 324 -6.35 -28.89 14.25
N SER A 325 -5.20 -29.21 14.86
CA SER A 325 -4.96 -30.51 15.49
C SER A 325 -5.66 -30.70 16.84
N LYS A 326 -6.36 -29.67 17.35
CA LYS A 326 -7.01 -29.69 18.65
C LYS A 326 -8.51 -29.92 18.50
N GLU A 327 -9.05 -30.85 19.29
CA GLU A 327 -10.49 -31.04 19.40
C GLU A 327 -11.13 -29.90 20.21
N TYR A 328 -12.27 -29.40 19.72
CA TYR A 328 -13.02 -28.34 20.39
C TYR A 328 -14.46 -28.75 20.68
N SER A 329 -14.96 -28.32 21.84
CA SER A 329 -16.39 -28.34 22.13
C SER A 329 -17.07 -27.06 21.65
N PHE A 330 -18.39 -27.10 21.47
CA PHE A 330 -19.17 -25.89 21.18
C PHE A 330 -18.91 -24.77 22.19
N SER A 331 -18.88 -25.10 23.49
CA SER A 331 -18.68 -24.11 24.54
C SER A 331 -17.32 -23.44 24.46
N SER A 332 -16.26 -24.17 24.08
CA SER A 332 -14.92 -23.59 23.97
C SER A 332 -14.79 -22.68 22.75
N LEU A 333 -15.33 -23.08 21.59
CA LEU A 333 -15.38 -22.22 20.40
C LEU A 333 -16.25 -20.99 20.61
N ASN A 334 -17.43 -21.14 21.22
CA ASN A 334 -18.31 -20.02 21.51
C ASN A 334 -17.63 -19.00 22.43
N LYS A 335 -16.95 -19.46 23.48
CA LYS A 335 -16.17 -18.57 24.37
C LYS A 335 -15.07 -17.85 23.60
N LEU A 336 -14.33 -18.56 22.75
CA LEU A 336 -13.22 -18.02 21.97
C LEU A 336 -13.67 -16.96 20.95
N LEU A 337 -14.81 -17.19 20.29
CA LEU A 337 -15.34 -16.31 19.22
C LEU A 337 -16.29 -15.23 19.72
N SER A 338 -16.83 -15.34 20.95
CA SER A 338 -17.75 -14.35 21.52
C SER A 338 -17.26 -12.89 21.48
N PRO A 339 -15.95 -12.57 21.60
CA PRO A 339 -15.48 -11.20 21.47
C PRO A 339 -15.50 -10.64 20.04
N PHE A 340 -15.85 -11.46 19.03
CA PHE A 340 -15.78 -11.15 17.60
C PHE A 340 -17.12 -11.41 16.89
N PRO A 341 -18.20 -10.67 17.20
CA PRO A 341 -19.53 -10.90 16.62
C PRO A 341 -19.56 -10.77 15.09
N GLU A 342 -18.74 -9.88 14.52
CA GLU A 342 -18.59 -9.67 13.08
C GLU A 342 -17.97 -10.87 12.35
N LEU A 343 -17.16 -11.67 13.06
CA LEU A 343 -16.59 -12.91 12.54
C LEU A 343 -17.67 -13.99 12.46
N ILE A 344 -18.50 -14.11 13.50
CA ILE A 344 -19.64 -15.05 13.52
C ILE A 344 -20.58 -14.76 12.35
N LEU A 345 -20.89 -13.48 12.11
CA LEU A 345 -21.72 -13.07 10.97
C LEU A 345 -21.14 -13.56 9.64
N GLN A 346 -19.83 -13.46 9.43
CA GLN A 346 -19.21 -13.95 8.20
C GLN A 346 -19.12 -15.46 8.13
N LEU A 347 -18.89 -16.14 9.25
CA LEU A 347 -18.92 -17.59 9.29
C LEU A 347 -20.26 -18.13 8.78
N THR A 348 -21.37 -17.50 9.15
CA THR A 348 -22.69 -17.91 8.65
C THR A 348 -22.83 -17.86 7.12
N LEU A 349 -22.07 -16.98 6.45
CA LEU A 349 -22.01 -16.89 4.99
C LEU A 349 -21.01 -17.90 4.41
N ALA A 350 -19.83 -18.04 5.04
CA ALA A 350 -18.76 -18.91 4.57
C ALA A 350 -19.17 -20.40 4.55
N VAL A 351 -20.08 -20.81 5.45
CA VAL A 351 -20.55 -22.20 5.53
C VAL A 351 -21.68 -22.54 4.55
N LYS A 352 -22.19 -21.59 3.75
CA LYS A 352 -23.24 -21.86 2.76
C LYS A 352 -22.98 -23.11 1.88
N PRO A 353 -21.76 -23.34 1.36
CA PRO A 353 -21.51 -24.49 0.48
C PRO A 353 -21.67 -25.85 1.14
N TYR A 354 -21.64 -25.95 2.47
CA TYR A 354 -21.86 -27.22 3.20
C TYR A 354 -23.34 -27.48 3.48
N ASN A 355 -24.22 -26.51 3.15
CA ASN A 355 -25.65 -26.74 3.15
C ASN A 355 -26.08 -27.37 1.82
N LYS A 356 -26.89 -28.44 1.86
CA LYS A 356 -27.53 -28.99 0.66
C LYS A 356 -28.33 -27.94 -0.11
N GLU A 357 -29.01 -27.05 0.60
CA GLU A 357 -29.81 -25.96 0.03
C GLU A 357 -29.02 -24.66 -0.24
N HIS A 358 -27.70 -24.66 0.02
CA HIS A 358 -26.81 -23.50 -0.13
C HIS A 358 -27.24 -22.25 0.66
N GLN A 359 -28.07 -22.44 1.69
CA GLN A 359 -28.57 -21.35 2.54
C GLN A 359 -27.57 -20.98 3.64
N ARG A 360 -27.63 -19.71 4.04
CA ARG A 360 -26.85 -19.12 5.12
C ARG A 360 -27.20 -19.77 6.46
N ALA A 361 -26.21 -20.01 7.31
CA ALA A 361 -26.47 -20.43 8.69
C ALA A 361 -27.13 -19.31 9.52
N LYS A 362 -27.78 -19.67 10.64
CA LYS A 362 -28.53 -18.72 11.48
C LYS A 362 -27.65 -18.09 12.55
N ASP A 363 -26.82 -18.91 13.18
CA ASP A 363 -25.93 -18.55 14.28
C ASP A 363 -24.69 -19.46 14.26
N LEU A 364 -23.79 -19.25 15.24
CA LEU A 364 -22.57 -20.06 15.37
C LEU A 364 -22.87 -21.55 15.57
N ARG A 365 -23.93 -21.92 16.30
CA ARG A 365 -24.28 -23.32 16.55
C ARG A 365 -24.66 -24.01 15.25
N HIS A 366 -25.49 -23.35 14.43
CA HIS A 366 -25.87 -23.84 13.11
C HIS A 366 -24.65 -23.93 12.18
N CYS A 367 -23.73 -22.96 12.21
CA CYS A 367 -22.47 -23.06 11.45
C CYS A 367 -21.70 -24.35 11.80
N LEU A 368 -21.49 -24.60 13.08
CA LEU A 368 -20.70 -25.73 13.57
C LEU A 368 -21.37 -27.06 13.27
N SER A 369 -22.70 -27.15 13.33
CA SER A 369 -23.42 -28.37 12.96
C SER A 369 -23.34 -28.69 11.46
N MET A 370 -23.22 -27.67 10.60
CA MET A 370 -23.13 -27.87 9.15
C MET A 370 -21.77 -28.40 8.72
N VAL A 371 -20.69 -27.94 9.35
CA VAL A 371 -19.32 -28.25 8.92
C VAL A 371 -18.67 -29.36 9.74
N GLY A 372 -19.23 -29.68 10.91
CA GLY A 372 -18.62 -30.59 11.87
C GLY A 372 -17.54 -29.92 12.72
N TYR A 373 -17.32 -30.42 13.94
CA TYR A 373 -16.37 -29.84 14.88
C TYR A 373 -14.92 -29.98 14.43
N ASP A 374 -14.59 -31.02 13.67
CA ASP A 374 -13.22 -31.28 13.21
C ASP A 374 -12.79 -30.28 12.11
N ASN A 375 -13.74 -29.85 11.27
CA ASN A 375 -13.45 -28.93 10.16
C ASN A 375 -13.62 -27.46 10.56
N ALA A 376 -14.36 -27.22 11.65
CA ALA A 376 -14.66 -25.87 12.12
C ALA A 376 -13.41 -25.00 12.32
N PRO A 377 -12.31 -25.46 12.97
CA PRO A 377 -11.11 -24.65 13.15
C PRO A 377 -10.54 -24.12 11.84
N ALA A 378 -10.45 -24.97 10.81
CA ALA A 378 -9.90 -24.58 9.51
C ALA A 378 -10.77 -23.53 8.81
N ILE A 379 -12.10 -23.69 8.86
CA ILE A 379 -13.03 -22.72 8.27
C ILE A 379 -13.00 -21.39 9.03
N ILE A 380 -12.94 -21.42 10.36
CA ILE A 380 -12.82 -20.22 11.19
C ILE A 380 -11.51 -19.48 10.89
N GLN A 381 -10.38 -20.18 10.84
CA GLN A 381 -9.10 -19.59 10.47
C GLN A 381 -9.14 -19.01 9.04
N LYS A 382 -9.79 -19.69 8.09
CA LYS A 382 -9.94 -19.19 6.71
C LYS A 382 -10.67 -17.85 6.68
N VAL A 383 -11.79 -17.72 7.39
CA VAL A 383 -12.53 -16.45 7.48
C VAL A 383 -11.68 -15.36 8.16
N LEU A 384 -10.93 -15.71 9.21
CA LEU A 384 -9.99 -14.78 9.87
C LEU A 384 -8.90 -14.29 8.92
N PHE A 385 -8.33 -15.18 8.12
CA PHE A 385 -7.33 -14.83 7.13
C PHE A 385 -7.90 -13.97 5.99
N GLN A 386 -9.10 -14.30 5.49
CA GLN A 386 -9.79 -13.47 4.51
C GLN A 386 -10.03 -12.05 5.04
N ARG A 387 -10.41 -11.92 6.32
CA ARG A 387 -10.50 -10.63 7.01
C ARG A 387 -9.15 -9.94 7.12
N LEU A 388 -8.10 -10.65 7.53
CA LEU A 388 -6.75 -10.10 7.61
C LEU A 388 -6.35 -9.50 6.27
N VAL A 389 -6.41 -10.28 5.20
CA VAL A 389 -6.07 -9.83 3.83
C VAL A 389 -6.94 -8.65 3.40
N ALA A 390 -8.26 -8.69 3.63
CA ALA A 390 -9.16 -7.58 3.29
C ALA A 390 -8.90 -6.29 4.12
N THR A 391 -8.16 -6.39 5.23
CA THR A 391 -7.72 -5.23 6.03
C THR A 391 -6.28 -4.81 5.74
N ILE A 392 -5.59 -5.49 4.82
CA ILE A 392 -4.26 -5.08 4.39
C ILE A 392 -4.41 -3.89 3.44
N SER A 393 -3.99 -2.74 3.93
CA SER A 393 -3.90 -1.54 3.11
C SER A 393 -2.70 -1.62 2.17
N HIS A 394 -2.96 -1.86 0.89
CA HIS A 394 -1.93 -1.97 -0.15
C HIS A 394 -2.39 -1.32 -1.47
N PRO A 395 -1.51 -0.67 -2.26
CA PRO A 395 -1.86 -0.12 -3.58
C PRO A 395 -2.41 -1.13 -4.60
N LEU A 396 -2.17 -2.42 -4.36
CA LEU A 396 -2.63 -3.55 -5.18
C LEU A 396 -3.65 -4.43 -4.44
N GLU A 397 -4.28 -3.95 -3.37
CA GLU A 397 -5.23 -4.72 -2.53
C GLU A 397 -6.23 -5.54 -3.36
N LEU A 398 -6.96 -4.90 -4.28
CA LEU A 398 -7.96 -5.57 -5.12
C LEU A 398 -7.36 -6.71 -5.97
N HIS A 399 -6.15 -6.50 -6.49
CA HIS A 399 -5.44 -7.52 -7.27
C HIS A 399 -5.04 -8.71 -6.40
N ILE A 400 -4.51 -8.44 -5.21
CA ILE A 400 -4.07 -9.46 -4.25
C ILE A 400 -5.25 -10.32 -3.80
N VAL A 401 -6.36 -9.69 -3.41
CA VAL A 401 -7.59 -10.38 -2.97
C VAL A 401 -8.12 -11.30 -4.07
N LYS A 402 -8.30 -10.76 -5.28
CA LYS A 402 -8.81 -11.56 -6.42
C LYS A 402 -7.87 -12.69 -6.80
N ARG A 403 -6.56 -12.46 -6.78
CA ARG A 403 -5.57 -13.51 -7.06
C ARG A 403 -5.61 -14.62 -6.01
N LEU A 404 -5.76 -14.28 -4.73
CA LEU A 404 -5.95 -15.25 -3.66
C LEU A 404 -7.25 -16.05 -3.81
N GLU A 405 -8.36 -15.38 -4.14
CA GLU A 405 -9.65 -16.03 -4.41
C GLU A 405 -9.51 -17.04 -5.57
N ASN A 406 -8.86 -16.65 -6.65
CA ASN A 406 -8.63 -17.53 -7.80
C ASN A 406 -7.75 -18.75 -7.44
N ILE A 407 -6.68 -18.57 -6.66
CA ILE A 407 -5.87 -19.71 -6.20
C ILE A 407 -6.68 -20.61 -5.25
N ALA A 408 -7.51 -20.05 -4.37
CA ALA A 408 -8.37 -20.84 -3.49
C ALA A 408 -9.40 -21.66 -4.28
N VAL A 409 -9.97 -21.12 -5.36
CA VAL A 409 -10.83 -21.84 -6.31
C VAL A 409 -10.07 -22.99 -6.98
N ILE A 410 -8.82 -22.76 -7.41
CA ILE A 410 -7.97 -23.83 -7.97
C ILE A 410 -7.72 -24.94 -6.95
N ILE A 411 -7.42 -24.59 -5.69
CA ILE A 411 -7.22 -25.57 -4.61
C ILE A 411 -8.49 -26.38 -4.37
N GLN A 412 -9.66 -25.72 -4.31
CA GLN A 412 -10.95 -26.39 -4.15
C GLN A 412 -11.26 -27.32 -5.33
N ALA A 413 -11.02 -26.87 -6.56
CA ALA A 413 -11.18 -27.69 -7.75
C ALA A 413 -10.23 -28.90 -7.73
N PHE A 414 -8.98 -28.70 -7.35
CA PHE A 414 -7.97 -29.74 -7.31
C PHE A 414 -8.38 -30.90 -6.39
N PHE A 415 -8.84 -30.60 -5.16
CA PHE A 415 -9.27 -31.62 -4.20
C PHE A 415 -10.74 -32.04 -4.30
N LYS A 416 -11.48 -31.63 -5.34
CA LYS A 416 -12.93 -31.88 -5.46
C LYS A 416 -13.32 -33.36 -5.30
N HIS A 417 -12.51 -34.27 -5.81
CA HIS A 417 -12.77 -35.72 -5.76
C HIS A 417 -12.05 -36.43 -4.61
N SER A 418 -11.26 -35.71 -3.80
CA SER A 418 -10.58 -36.27 -2.64
C SER A 418 -11.54 -36.39 -1.47
N THR A 419 -11.68 -37.59 -0.91
CA THR A 419 -12.44 -37.85 0.31
C THR A 419 -11.62 -37.68 1.58
N ILE A 420 -10.29 -37.59 1.44
CA ILE A 420 -9.33 -37.58 2.55
C ILE A 420 -8.89 -36.15 2.87
N GLN A 421 -8.67 -35.32 1.85
CA GLN A 421 -8.03 -34.02 2.01
C GLN A 421 -9.05 -32.89 2.01
N GLN A 422 -9.03 -32.10 3.08
CA GLN A 422 -9.87 -30.92 3.22
C GLN A 422 -9.16 -29.71 2.61
N PHE A 423 -9.73 -29.18 1.54
CA PHE A 423 -9.11 -28.08 0.79
C PHE A 423 -8.96 -26.82 1.66
N GLU A 424 -9.80 -26.63 2.67
CA GLU A 424 -9.74 -25.51 3.60
C GLU A 424 -8.42 -25.49 4.33
N GLN A 425 -7.94 -26.65 4.82
CA GLN A 425 -6.64 -26.76 5.50
C GLN A 425 -5.49 -26.37 4.56
N VAL A 426 -5.58 -26.74 3.28
CA VAL A 426 -4.59 -26.39 2.25
C VAL A 426 -4.60 -24.89 1.93
N THR A 427 -5.76 -24.23 1.99
CA THR A 427 -5.86 -22.79 1.72
C THR A 427 -5.25 -21.91 2.81
N LEU A 428 -5.06 -22.40 4.04
CA LEU A 428 -4.58 -21.58 5.16
C LEU A 428 -3.13 -21.11 4.99
N PRO A 429 -2.15 -21.99 4.64
CA PRO A 429 -0.80 -21.55 4.31
C PRO A 429 -0.76 -20.51 3.20
N LEU A 430 -1.60 -20.63 2.15
CA LEU A 430 -1.69 -19.65 1.07
C LEU A 430 -2.02 -18.24 1.60
N TYR A 431 -3.06 -18.13 2.44
CA TYR A 431 -3.42 -16.83 3.00
C TYR A 431 -2.35 -16.28 3.94
N ALA A 432 -1.79 -17.12 4.82
CA ALA A 432 -0.74 -16.71 5.75
C ALA A 432 0.52 -16.24 4.99
N TYR A 433 0.89 -16.91 3.91
CA TYR A 433 1.99 -16.53 3.03
C TYR A 433 1.72 -15.17 2.39
N CYS A 434 0.50 -14.91 1.94
CA CYS A 434 0.16 -13.61 1.37
C CYS A 434 0.18 -12.47 2.41
N VAL A 435 -0.28 -12.73 3.64
CA VAL A 435 -0.12 -11.78 4.75
C VAL A 435 1.36 -11.48 4.98
N PHE A 436 2.22 -12.52 5.02
CA PHE A 436 3.67 -12.35 5.12
C PHE A 436 4.24 -11.46 4.01
N LEU A 437 3.87 -11.70 2.75
CA LEU A 437 4.33 -10.89 1.62
C LEU A 437 3.90 -9.43 1.75
N CYS A 438 2.67 -9.17 2.20
CA CYS A 438 2.16 -7.82 2.38
C CYS A 438 2.82 -7.07 3.55
N GLU A 439 3.32 -7.79 4.56
CA GLU A 439 4.00 -7.18 5.71
C GLU A 439 5.50 -7.00 5.47
N ASN A 440 6.16 -7.97 4.84
CA ASN A 440 7.64 -8.02 4.74
C ASN A 440 8.17 -7.70 3.33
N HIS A 441 7.34 -7.87 2.28
CA HIS A 441 7.73 -7.68 0.88
C HIS A 441 6.78 -6.74 0.11
N ALA A 442 6.12 -5.83 0.83
CA ALA A 442 5.06 -4.99 0.27
C ALA A 442 5.47 -4.22 -1.00
N THR A 443 6.69 -3.68 -1.02
CA THR A 443 7.20 -2.87 -2.14
C THR A 443 7.62 -3.72 -3.36
N ALA A 444 7.75 -5.03 -3.19
CA ALA A 444 8.09 -5.98 -4.24
C ALA A 444 6.86 -6.59 -4.93
N LEU A 445 5.67 -6.49 -4.31
CA LEU A 445 4.44 -7.03 -4.87
C LEU A 445 4.11 -6.38 -6.23
N SER A 446 3.70 -7.22 -7.18
CA SER A 446 3.41 -6.79 -8.55
C SER A 446 2.25 -7.58 -9.15
N ARG A 447 1.60 -6.99 -10.15
CA ARG A 447 0.55 -7.66 -10.93
C ARG A 447 1.12 -8.77 -11.81
N LYS A 448 2.38 -8.63 -12.21
CA LYS A 448 3.05 -9.63 -13.05
C LYS A 448 3.23 -10.92 -12.27
N THR A 449 2.91 -12.03 -12.92
CA THR A 449 3.35 -13.35 -12.48
C THR A 449 4.76 -13.57 -13.00
N LEU A 450 5.67 -14.01 -12.14
CA LEU A 450 7.03 -14.36 -12.55
C LEU A 450 7.07 -15.85 -12.86
N PHE A 451 7.51 -16.18 -14.06
CA PHE A 451 7.71 -17.57 -14.47
C PHE A 451 8.97 -17.59 -15.33
N GLU A 452 10.04 -18.16 -14.79
CA GLU A 452 11.25 -18.43 -15.56
C GLU A 452 11.01 -19.65 -16.43
N GLN A 453 11.44 -19.61 -17.70
CA GLN A 453 11.32 -20.76 -18.59
C GLN A 453 12.03 -21.98 -17.99
N ALA A 454 11.34 -23.11 -17.98
CA ALA A 454 11.48 -24.19 -17.00
C ALA A 454 12.71 -25.12 -17.16
N GLU A 455 13.68 -24.80 -18.03
CA GLU A 455 14.74 -25.74 -18.40
C GLU A 455 15.94 -25.76 -17.43
N SER A 456 16.12 -24.76 -16.55
CA SER A 456 17.31 -24.68 -15.68
C SER A 456 17.10 -24.99 -14.20
N ASN A 457 15.84 -25.09 -13.71
CA ASN A 457 15.57 -25.17 -12.26
C ASN A 457 15.05 -26.55 -11.83
N ILE A 458 15.73 -27.17 -10.86
CA ILE A 458 15.42 -28.49 -10.27
C ILE A 458 14.44 -28.37 -9.09
N VAL A 459 14.24 -27.14 -8.58
CA VAL A 459 13.34 -26.80 -7.47
C VAL A 459 12.16 -25.97 -7.99
N SER A 460 10.98 -26.17 -7.41
CA SER A 460 9.77 -25.43 -7.80
C SER A 460 9.86 -23.96 -7.41
N ALA A 461 9.33 -23.08 -8.28
CA ALA A 461 9.25 -21.66 -7.99
C ALA A 461 8.47 -21.40 -6.67
N PRO A 462 8.88 -20.40 -5.87
CA PRO A 462 8.14 -19.98 -4.69
C PRO A 462 6.73 -19.48 -5.04
N LEU A 463 5.78 -19.64 -4.11
CA LEU A 463 4.44 -19.09 -4.21
C LEU A 463 4.47 -17.56 -4.39
N ALA A 464 5.50 -16.90 -3.87
CA ALA A 464 5.78 -15.47 -4.04
C ALA A 464 5.82 -15.02 -5.52
N CYS A 465 6.25 -15.91 -6.45
CA CYS A 465 6.31 -15.62 -7.88
C CYS A 465 4.94 -15.37 -8.50
N LEU A 466 3.88 -15.99 -7.96
CA LEU A 466 2.49 -15.69 -8.36
C LEU A 466 2.08 -14.26 -8.02
N PHE A 467 2.76 -13.61 -7.07
CA PHE A 467 2.53 -12.22 -6.66
C PHE A 467 3.62 -11.27 -7.16
N GLY A 468 4.45 -11.72 -8.09
CA GLY A 468 5.45 -10.87 -8.75
C GLY A 468 6.74 -10.66 -7.96
N VAL A 469 6.95 -11.42 -6.89
CA VAL A 469 8.13 -11.33 -6.02
C VAL A 469 9.13 -12.41 -6.42
N SER A 470 10.33 -12.00 -6.82
CA SER A 470 11.35 -12.91 -7.38
C SER A 470 12.20 -13.60 -6.32
N ALA A 471 12.33 -13.01 -5.13
CA ALA A 471 13.16 -13.53 -4.05
C ALA A 471 12.53 -13.21 -2.70
N ILE A 472 12.60 -14.19 -1.79
CA ILE A 472 12.13 -14.10 -0.42
C ILE A 472 13.19 -14.70 0.50
N ASP A 473 13.28 -14.19 1.72
CA ASP A 473 14.09 -14.83 2.75
C ASP A 473 13.36 -16.07 3.27
N GLN A 474 13.88 -17.25 2.93
CA GLN A 474 13.33 -18.54 3.30
C GLN A 474 13.32 -18.74 4.83
N THR A 475 14.27 -18.15 5.55
CA THR A 475 14.32 -18.28 7.02
C THR A 475 13.14 -17.54 7.65
N SER A 476 12.97 -16.27 7.30
CA SER A 476 11.88 -15.42 7.80
C SER A 476 10.49 -15.99 7.51
N ILE A 477 10.26 -16.53 6.30
CA ILE A 477 8.95 -17.09 5.96
C ILE A 477 8.67 -18.42 6.67
N ASN A 478 9.68 -19.27 6.84
CA ASN A 478 9.57 -20.53 7.57
C ASN A 478 9.18 -20.26 9.02
N GLU A 479 9.86 -19.33 9.68
CA GLU A 479 9.56 -18.93 11.06
C GLU A 479 8.15 -18.33 11.18
N TYR A 480 7.79 -17.41 10.28
CA TYR A 480 6.48 -16.75 10.31
C TYR A 480 5.33 -17.74 10.13
N LEU A 481 5.40 -18.61 9.13
CA LEU A 481 4.36 -19.59 8.85
C LEU A 481 4.28 -20.67 9.92
N THR A 482 5.41 -21.15 10.44
CA THR A 482 5.44 -22.15 11.51
C THR A 482 4.87 -21.56 12.82
N GLN A 483 5.15 -20.29 13.12
CA GLN A 483 4.61 -19.64 14.31
C GLN A 483 3.07 -19.50 14.23
N LEU A 484 2.52 -19.20 13.05
CA LEU A 484 1.08 -19.01 12.88
C LEU A 484 0.33 -20.33 12.71
N LEU A 485 0.86 -21.24 11.90
CA LEU A 485 0.17 -22.43 11.39
C LEU A 485 1.01 -23.72 11.49
N GLY A 486 1.96 -23.80 12.43
CA GLY A 486 2.83 -24.97 12.58
C GLY A 486 2.11 -26.28 12.95
N ASP A 487 0.87 -26.19 13.44
CA ASP A 487 0.00 -27.36 13.69
C ASP A 487 -0.74 -27.84 12.43
N ASN A 488 -0.72 -27.07 11.34
CA ASN A 488 -1.27 -27.48 10.06
C ASN A 488 -0.16 -28.13 9.20
N PRO A 489 -0.26 -29.44 8.88
CA PRO A 489 0.79 -30.14 8.12
C PRO A 489 1.01 -29.57 6.73
N TRP A 490 -0.02 -28.97 6.10
CA TRP A 490 0.10 -28.32 4.79
C TRP A 490 1.04 -27.12 4.78
N THR A 491 1.32 -26.53 5.94
CA THR A 491 2.35 -25.50 6.10
C THR A 491 3.72 -26.07 5.80
N GLY A 492 4.07 -27.21 6.40
CA GLY A 492 5.35 -27.88 6.16
C GLY A 492 5.49 -28.35 4.71
N TYR A 493 4.41 -28.90 4.13
CA TYR A 493 4.42 -29.34 2.74
C TYR A 493 4.62 -28.18 1.75
N LEU A 494 4.04 -27.00 2.01
CA LEU A 494 4.27 -25.81 1.19
C LEU A 494 5.74 -25.40 1.23
N LEU A 495 6.29 -25.23 2.44
CA LEU A 495 7.67 -24.78 2.65
C LEU A 495 8.68 -25.75 2.01
N ASN A 496 8.49 -27.06 2.23
CA ASN A 496 9.36 -28.08 1.65
C ASN A 496 9.25 -28.13 0.12
N SER A 497 8.06 -27.87 -0.46
CA SER A 497 7.87 -27.84 -1.91
C SER A 497 8.69 -26.73 -2.61
N GLU A 498 9.15 -25.73 -1.86
CA GLU A 498 9.97 -24.61 -2.36
C GLU A 498 11.47 -24.81 -2.09
N GLN A 499 11.85 -25.88 -1.41
CA GLN A 499 13.23 -26.12 -0.95
C GLN A 499 13.81 -27.45 -1.45
N LYS A 500 12.96 -28.47 -1.61
CA LYS A 500 13.40 -29.81 -2.00
C LYS A 500 13.41 -29.99 -3.52
N GLU A 501 14.34 -30.82 -3.98
CA GLU A 501 14.38 -31.28 -5.36
C GLU A 501 13.31 -32.35 -5.64
N LYS A 502 12.93 -32.52 -6.91
CA LYS A 502 11.85 -33.41 -7.36
C LYS A 502 11.88 -34.82 -6.72
N GLN A 503 13.07 -35.41 -6.59
CA GLN A 503 13.23 -36.79 -6.10
C GLN A 503 12.93 -36.95 -4.60
N GLN A 504 13.05 -35.87 -3.83
CA GLN A 504 12.89 -35.85 -2.37
C GLN A 504 11.47 -35.47 -1.91
N LEU A 505 10.59 -35.16 -2.86
CA LEU A 505 9.25 -34.65 -2.56
C LEU A 505 8.27 -35.76 -2.15
N SER A 506 7.53 -35.52 -1.05
CA SER A 506 6.35 -36.30 -0.69
C SER A 506 5.19 -36.08 -1.69
N ILE A 507 4.11 -36.87 -1.55
CA ILE A 507 2.90 -36.71 -2.36
C ILE A 507 2.27 -35.33 -2.14
N GLU A 508 2.13 -34.91 -0.89
CA GLU A 508 1.53 -33.64 -0.49
C GLU A 508 2.39 -32.43 -0.92
N GLU A 509 3.71 -32.58 -0.88
CA GLU A 509 4.65 -31.57 -1.41
C GLU A 509 4.50 -31.44 -2.93
N LYS A 510 4.30 -32.55 -3.66
CA LYS A 510 3.98 -32.54 -5.10
C LYS A 510 2.62 -31.90 -5.39
N HIS A 511 1.62 -32.10 -4.53
CA HIS A 511 0.32 -31.43 -4.66
C HIS A 511 0.47 -29.91 -4.60
N TRP A 512 1.30 -29.38 -3.70
CA TRP A 512 1.59 -27.94 -3.67
C TRP A 512 2.27 -27.43 -4.93
N ILE A 513 3.22 -28.20 -5.50
CA ILE A 513 3.82 -27.85 -6.79
C ILE A 513 2.75 -27.84 -7.89
N ALA A 514 1.89 -28.85 -7.96
CA ALA A 514 0.81 -28.91 -8.94
C ALA A 514 -0.15 -27.71 -8.82
N ILE A 515 -0.55 -27.34 -7.59
CA ILE A 515 -1.37 -26.14 -7.32
C ILE A 515 -0.70 -24.88 -7.86
N LYS A 516 0.59 -24.67 -7.59
CA LYS A 516 1.35 -23.52 -8.11
C LYS A 516 1.39 -23.50 -9.63
N LEU A 517 1.63 -24.65 -10.26
CA LEU A 517 1.67 -24.77 -11.72
C LEU A 517 0.30 -24.51 -12.37
N PHE A 518 -0.79 -25.00 -11.77
CA PHE A 518 -2.14 -24.68 -12.25
C PHE A 518 -2.49 -23.20 -12.08
N ALA A 519 -2.05 -22.57 -10.99
CA ALA A 519 -2.17 -21.13 -10.83
C ALA A 519 -1.38 -20.36 -11.92
N HIS A 520 -0.17 -20.82 -12.26
CA HIS A 520 0.58 -20.28 -13.41
C HIS A 520 -0.16 -20.47 -14.73
N TYR A 521 -0.72 -21.66 -14.98
CA TYR A 521 -1.51 -21.91 -16.19
C TYR A 521 -2.71 -20.97 -16.31
N VAL A 522 -3.44 -20.76 -15.21
CA VAL A 522 -4.59 -19.83 -15.19
C VAL A 522 -4.10 -18.39 -15.42
N PHE A 523 -3.09 -17.91 -14.69
CA PHE A 523 -2.65 -16.51 -14.78
C PHE A 523 -1.77 -16.21 -16.00
N GLN A 524 -1.19 -17.23 -16.63
CA GLN A 524 -0.34 -17.15 -17.81
C GLN A 524 -0.63 -18.35 -18.74
N PRO A 525 -1.70 -18.31 -19.54
CA PRO A 525 -2.12 -19.43 -20.39
C PRO A 525 -1.06 -19.90 -21.40
N ASN A 526 -0.11 -19.02 -21.76
CA ASN A 526 0.98 -19.31 -22.68
C ASN A 526 2.27 -19.78 -21.98
N ALA A 527 2.23 -20.06 -20.67
CA ALA A 527 3.38 -20.59 -19.95
C ALA A 527 3.74 -21.99 -20.46
N VAL A 528 5.03 -22.21 -20.70
CA VAL A 528 5.56 -23.52 -21.15
C VAL A 528 6.18 -24.23 -19.96
N PHE A 529 5.60 -25.37 -19.59
CA PHE A 529 6.08 -26.19 -18.47
C PHE A 529 7.13 -27.21 -18.94
N SER A 530 8.09 -27.52 -18.07
CA SER A 530 9.06 -28.58 -18.34
C SER A 530 8.40 -29.96 -18.26
N SER A 531 9.05 -30.97 -18.83
CA SER A 531 8.60 -32.37 -18.78
C SER A 531 8.37 -32.86 -17.35
N TRP A 532 9.19 -32.42 -16.39
CA TRP A 532 9.05 -32.84 -15.01
C TRP A 532 7.88 -32.16 -14.29
N GLN A 533 7.58 -30.90 -14.63
CA GLN A 533 6.42 -30.17 -14.12
C GLN A 533 5.11 -30.79 -14.66
N GLU A 534 5.10 -31.12 -15.95
CA GLU A 534 3.99 -31.82 -16.59
C GLU A 534 3.70 -33.18 -15.95
N GLN A 535 4.76 -33.95 -15.65
CA GLN A 535 4.63 -35.22 -14.93
C GLN A 535 4.05 -35.03 -13.52
N ILE A 536 4.49 -34.01 -12.76
CA ILE A 536 3.95 -33.75 -11.42
C ILE A 536 2.47 -33.36 -11.49
N MET A 537 2.08 -32.51 -12.44
CA MET A 537 0.68 -32.13 -12.62
C MET A 537 -0.19 -33.36 -12.89
N ALA A 538 0.21 -34.22 -13.84
CA ALA A 538 -0.55 -35.42 -14.19
C ALA A 538 -0.63 -36.42 -13.01
N GLN A 539 0.49 -36.70 -12.34
CA GLN A 539 0.53 -37.62 -11.20
C GLN A 539 -0.33 -37.12 -10.04
N SER A 540 -0.24 -35.83 -9.73
CA SER A 540 -0.97 -35.23 -8.60
C SER A 540 -2.48 -35.22 -8.87
N LEU A 541 -2.91 -34.96 -10.11
CA LEU A 541 -4.33 -35.04 -10.50
C LEU A 541 -4.89 -36.46 -10.35
N ASN A 542 -4.16 -37.47 -10.80
CA ASN A 542 -4.57 -38.87 -10.66
C ASN A 542 -4.72 -39.28 -9.20
N LEU A 543 -3.78 -38.84 -8.33
CA LEU A 543 -3.80 -39.15 -6.90
C LEU A 543 -4.98 -38.53 -6.16
N VAL A 544 -5.50 -37.38 -6.62
CA VAL A 544 -6.68 -36.73 -6.03
C VAL A 544 -7.99 -37.07 -6.75
N GLY A 545 -7.97 -38.05 -7.68
CA GLY A 545 -9.15 -38.66 -8.27
C GLY A 545 -9.60 -38.12 -9.64
N TRP A 546 -8.80 -37.27 -10.30
CA TRP A 546 -9.07 -36.86 -11.68
C TRP A 546 -8.60 -37.93 -12.67
N GLN A 547 -9.37 -38.13 -13.75
CA GLN A 547 -9.05 -39.12 -14.78
C GLN A 547 -7.99 -38.65 -15.76
N SER A 548 -8.00 -37.36 -16.09
CA SER A 548 -7.02 -36.76 -16.98
C SER A 548 -6.82 -35.26 -16.69
N LYS A 549 -5.70 -34.73 -17.19
CA LYS A 549 -5.41 -33.29 -17.21
C LYS A 549 -6.45 -32.51 -18.02
N ALA A 550 -6.98 -33.09 -19.10
CA ALA A 550 -8.00 -32.45 -19.93
C ALA A 550 -9.32 -32.26 -19.19
N ASP A 551 -9.73 -33.26 -18.40
CA ASP A 551 -10.95 -33.18 -17.58
C ASP A 551 -10.85 -32.09 -16.53
N PHE A 552 -9.70 -32.00 -15.87
CA PHE A 552 -9.45 -30.95 -14.88
C PHE A 552 -9.48 -29.55 -15.53
N TYR A 553 -8.86 -29.37 -16.69
CA TYR A 553 -8.90 -28.09 -17.41
C TYR A 553 -10.29 -27.71 -17.89
N SER A 554 -11.07 -28.67 -18.40
CA SER A 554 -12.47 -28.45 -18.72
C SER A 554 -13.26 -28.00 -17.49
N TYR A 555 -13.02 -28.63 -16.34
CA TYR A 555 -13.66 -28.21 -15.09
C TYR A 555 -13.24 -26.81 -14.62
N LEU A 556 -11.95 -26.46 -14.72
CA LEU A 556 -11.48 -25.12 -14.38
C LEU A 556 -12.17 -24.04 -15.23
N GLN A 557 -12.49 -24.31 -16.51
CA GLN A 557 -13.23 -23.38 -17.35
C GLN A 557 -14.68 -23.13 -16.88
N THR A 558 -15.26 -24.07 -16.11
CA THR A 558 -16.58 -23.91 -15.51
C THR A 558 -16.54 -23.16 -14.16
N CYS A 559 -15.36 -22.96 -13.59
CA CYS A 559 -15.21 -22.26 -12.32
C CYS A 559 -15.33 -20.75 -12.52
N GLU A 560 -16.07 -20.08 -11.64
CA GLU A 560 -16.12 -18.62 -11.60
C GLU A 560 -14.82 -18.08 -10.99
N PHE A 561 -13.96 -17.50 -11.83
CA PHE A 561 -12.79 -16.75 -11.39
C PHE A 561 -13.15 -15.28 -11.18
N ALA A 562 -12.61 -14.66 -10.14
CA ALA A 562 -12.72 -13.23 -9.92
C ALA A 562 -11.95 -12.48 -11.04
N ASP A 563 -12.66 -11.64 -11.80
CA ASP A 563 -12.13 -10.93 -12.97
C ASP A 563 -10.90 -10.06 -12.66
N ASN A 564 -9.78 -10.36 -13.34
CA ASN A 564 -8.81 -9.44 -13.97
C ASN A 564 -7.49 -10.22 -14.17
N PHE A 565 -7.38 -10.93 -15.30
CA PHE A 565 -6.08 -11.46 -15.78
C PHE A 565 -5.07 -10.34 -15.98
#